data_AF-A0A5J4TCY4-F1
#
_entry.id   AF-A0A5J4TCY4-F1
#
_cell.length_a   1.000
_cell.length_b   1.000
_cell.length_c   1.000
_cell.angle_alpha   90.00
_cell.angle_beta   90.00
_cell.angle_gamma   90.00
#
_symmetry.space_group_name_H-M   'P 1'
#
loop_
_entity.id
_entity.type
_entity.pdbx_description
1 polymer ?
#
loop_
_entity_poly.entity_id
_entity_poly.type
_entity_poly.pdbx_seq_one_letter_code
_entity_poly.pdbx_strand_id
1 'polypeptide(L)'
;MKIIEQGGLKEICEAIHSSFEGEMNWSKQYLIELGCEAASIILEDNPNSFRFAIESEGIIDLIISLLNKLPIEDINYIHLSPLHYITDQSSFEQRKILAEKGILKLIKKTLDSQNENVLNYSTQILMKIIYGIGELEGEGKPNPLLKVMEKDGTLTKIIEFFRNDKYKNK
;
A
#
# COMPACT_ATOMS: atom_id res chain seq x y z
N MET A 1 12.75 6.70 -15.97
CA MET A 1 12.30 5.83 -17.09
C MET A 1 11.27 6.58 -17.94
N LYS A 2 11.42 6.65 -19.28
CA LYS A 2 10.53 7.44 -20.17
C LYS A 2 9.07 6.97 -20.20
N ILE A 3 8.80 5.72 -19.82
CA ILE A 3 7.48 5.09 -19.92
C ILE A 3 6.43 5.78 -19.02
N ILE A 4 6.80 6.17 -17.79
CA ILE A 4 5.87 6.90 -16.91
C ILE A 4 5.46 8.23 -17.52
N GLU A 5 6.45 8.99 -18.02
CA GLU A 5 6.24 10.31 -18.61
C GLU A 5 5.40 10.24 -19.89
N GLN A 6 5.37 9.08 -20.53
CA GLN A 6 4.55 8.77 -21.71
C GLN A 6 3.13 8.27 -21.35
N GLY A 7 2.78 8.19 -20.06
CA GLY A 7 1.46 7.76 -19.61
C GLY A 7 1.33 6.27 -19.31
N GLY A 8 2.42 5.50 -19.31
CA GLY A 8 2.34 4.04 -19.10
C GLY A 8 1.72 3.62 -17.76
N LEU A 9 1.91 4.41 -16.69
CA LEU A 9 1.23 4.13 -15.41
C LEU A 9 -0.29 4.34 -15.51
N LYS A 10 -0.74 5.30 -16.31
CA LYS A 10 -2.16 5.58 -16.55
C LYS A 10 -2.80 4.45 -17.35
N GLU A 11 -2.13 3.96 -18.40
CA GLU A 11 -2.61 2.81 -19.20
C GLU A 11 -2.78 1.56 -18.33
N ILE A 12 -1.86 1.32 -17.39
CA ILE A 12 -1.98 0.22 -16.42
C ILE A 12 -3.18 0.43 -15.48
N CYS A 13 -3.38 1.66 -14.97
CA CYS A 13 -4.55 1.95 -14.14
C CYS A 13 -5.87 1.68 -14.90
N GLU A 14 -5.96 2.06 -16.17
CA GLU A 14 -7.13 1.79 -17.02
C GLU A 14 -7.37 0.28 -17.21
N ALA A 15 -6.30 -0.51 -17.40
CA ALA A 15 -6.37 -1.96 -17.52
C ALA A 15 -6.83 -2.63 -16.21
N ILE A 16 -6.33 -2.17 -15.05
CA ILE A 16 -6.78 -2.68 -13.75
C ILE A 16 -8.24 -2.28 -13.50
N HIS A 17 -8.60 -1.04 -13.78
CA HIS A 17 -9.95 -0.51 -13.57
C HIS A 17 -10.99 -1.30 -14.36
N SER A 18 -10.77 -1.48 -15.67
CA SER A 18 -11.66 -2.28 -16.53
C SER A 18 -11.77 -3.74 -16.10
N SER A 19 -10.69 -4.33 -15.59
CA SER A 19 -10.70 -5.70 -15.04
C SER A 19 -11.47 -5.78 -13.71
N PHE A 20 -11.58 -4.67 -12.99
CA PHE A 20 -12.23 -4.57 -11.69
C PHE A 20 -13.75 -4.33 -11.77
N GLU A 21 -14.27 -3.95 -12.94
CA GLU A 21 -15.70 -3.74 -13.19
C GLU A 21 -16.49 -5.06 -13.29
N GLY A 22 -17.70 -5.05 -12.73
CA GLY A 22 -18.61 -6.21 -12.75
C GLY A 22 -18.24 -7.34 -11.78
N GLU A 23 -18.74 -8.55 -12.08
CA GLU A 23 -18.45 -9.76 -11.29
C GLU A 23 -16.99 -10.19 -11.47
N MET A 24 -16.35 -10.53 -10.35
CA MET A 24 -14.95 -10.95 -10.29
C MET A 24 -14.84 -12.42 -10.66
N ASN A 25 -13.99 -12.74 -11.63
CA ASN A 25 -13.64 -14.12 -12.00
C ASN A 25 -12.12 -14.28 -12.00
N TRP A 26 -11.65 -15.52 -12.13
CA TRP A 26 -10.22 -15.82 -12.07
C TRP A 26 -9.40 -15.04 -13.12
N SER A 27 -9.89 -14.89 -14.35
CA SER A 27 -9.18 -14.14 -15.39
C SER A 27 -9.03 -12.66 -15.04
N LYS A 28 -10.07 -12.05 -14.45
CA LYS A 28 -10.01 -10.66 -13.98
C LYS A 28 -9.07 -10.48 -12.80
N GLN A 29 -9.08 -11.41 -11.83
CA GLN A 29 -8.12 -11.39 -10.73
C GLN A 29 -6.68 -11.45 -11.24
N TYR A 30 -6.41 -12.36 -12.18
CA TYR A 30 -5.08 -12.49 -12.78
C TYR A 30 -4.64 -11.24 -13.55
N LEU A 31 -5.55 -10.59 -14.30
CA LEU A 31 -5.26 -9.31 -14.97
C LEU A 31 -4.94 -8.19 -13.98
N ILE A 32 -5.64 -8.14 -12.84
CA ILE A 32 -5.36 -7.19 -11.77
C ILE A 32 -3.97 -7.43 -11.17
N GLU A 33 -3.61 -8.68 -10.90
CA GLU A 33 -2.27 -9.04 -10.40
C GLU A 33 -1.18 -8.61 -11.37
N LEU A 34 -1.33 -8.91 -12.68
CA LEU A 34 -0.39 -8.48 -13.71
C LEU A 34 -0.29 -6.94 -13.81
N GLY A 35 -1.42 -6.24 -13.68
CA GLY A 35 -1.42 -4.78 -13.64
C GLY A 35 -0.68 -4.23 -12.42
N CYS A 36 -0.87 -4.83 -11.24
CA CYS A 36 -0.14 -4.44 -10.03
C CYS A 36 1.36 -4.72 -10.16
N GLU A 37 1.74 -5.85 -10.72
CA GLU A 37 3.14 -6.19 -10.98
C GLU A 37 3.78 -5.22 -11.98
N ALA A 38 3.11 -4.95 -13.09
CA ALA A 38 3.58 -3.97 -14.08
C ALA A 38 3.72 -2.57 -13.45
N ALA A 39 2.73 -2.12 -12.68
CA ALA A 39 2.82 -0.85 -11.96
C ALA A 39 4.03 -0.85 -10.99
N SER A 40 4.28 -1.95 -10.30
CA SER A 40 5.40 -2.08 -9.36
C SER A 40 6.74 -1.92 -10.05
N ILE A 41 6.95 -2.61 -11.17
CA ILE A 41 8.18 -2.50 -11.99
C ILE A 41 8.38 -1.05 -12.46
N ILE A 42 7.28 -0.38 -12.82
CA ILE A 42 7.36 1.00 -13.29
C ILE A 42 7.72 1.98 -12.18
N LEU A 43 7.19 1.75 -10.97
CA LEU A 43 7.41 2.58 -9.79
C LEU A 43 8.78 2.32 -9.16
N GLU A 44 9.29 1.08 -9.21
CA GLU A 44 10.60 0.70 -8.67
C GLU A 44 11.73 1.57 -9.25
N ASP A 45 12.64 2.00 -8.37
CA ASP A 45 13.79 2.84 -8.69
C ASP A 45 13.50 4.12 -9.52
N ASN A 46 12.30 4.70 -9.36
CA ASN A 46 11.89 5.86 -10.12
C ASN A 46 11.36 6.99 -9.22
N PRO A 47 12.25 7.81 -8.61
CA PRO A 47 11.85 8.81 -7.60
C PRO A 47 10.88 9.88 -8.13
N ASN A 48 10.84 10.10 -9.44
CA ASN A 48 9.91 11.03 -10.08
C ASN A 48 8.50 10.44 -10.31
N SER A 49 8.30 9.15 -10.00
CA SER A 49 7.04 8.44 -10.17
C SER A 49 5.95 8.90 -9.20
N PHE A 50 6.34 9.43 -8.02
CA PHE A 50 5.40 9.80 -6.95
C PHE A 50 4.29 10.71 -7.44
N ARG A 51 4.63 11.79 -8.18
CA ARG A 51 3.65 12.77 -8.66
C ARG A 51 2.57 12.14 -9.54
N PHE A 52 2.91 11.10 -10.30
CA PHE A 52 1.99 10.39 -11.19
C PHE A 52 1.19 9.34 -10.42
N ALA A 53 1.80 8.70 -9.43
CA ALA A 53 1.14 7.66 -8.63
C ALA A 53 -0.02 8.23 -7.79
N ILE A 54 0.15 9.45 -7.27
CA ILE A 54 -0.82 10.12 -6.39
C ILE A 54 -1.86 10.98 -7.11
N GLU A 55 -1.85 11.03 -8.44
CA GLU A 55 -2.88 11.73 -9.21
C GLU A 55 -4.28 11.20 -8.85
N SER A 56 -5.30 12.04 -9.04
CA SER A 56 -6.69 11.60 -8.86
C SER A 56 -6.98 10.42 -9.79
N GLU A 57 -7.57 9.36 -9.25
CA GLU A 57 -7.79 8.09 -9.98
C GLU A 57 -6.49 7.40 -10.44
N GLY A 58 -5.35 7.84 -9.90
CA GLY A 58 -4.06 7.21 -10.09
C GLY A 58 -3.95 5.88 -9.34
N ILE A 59 -2.78 5.24 -9.48
CA ILE A 59 -2.56 3.88 -8.99
C ILE A 59 -2.85 3.74 -7.49
N ILE A 60 -2.55 4.77 -6.68
CA ILE A 60 -2.80 4.70 -5.23
C ILE A 60 -4.30 4.63 -4.91
N ASP A 61 -5.12 5.45 -5.56
CA ASP A 61 -6.58 5.44 -5.36
C ASP A 61 -7.20 4.14 -5.87
N LEU A 62 -6.66 3.62 -6.96
CA LEU A 62 -7.07 2.35 -7.52
C LEU A 62 -6.72 1.17 -6.60
N ILE A 63 -5.52 1.11 -6.02
CA ILE A 63 -5.13 0.08 -5.05
C ILE A 63 -5.97 0.17 -3.78
N ILE A 64 -6.23 1.38 -3.27
CA ILE A 64 -7.13 1.58 -2.12
C ILE A 64 -8.53 1.02 -2.44
N SER A 65 -9.07 1.31 -3.62
CA SER A 65 -10.39 0.85 -4.05
C SER A 65 -10.44 -0.68 -4.20
N LEU A 66 -9.42 -1.24 -4.86
CA LEU A 66 -9.23 -2.67 -5.05
C LEU A 66 -9.24 -3.43 -3.72
N LEU A 67 -8.32 -3.05 -2.82
CA LEU A 67 -8.15 -3.74 -1.55
C LEU A 67 -9.33 -3.52 -0.60
N ASN A 68 -10.13 -2.46 -0.76
CA ASN A 68 -11.38 -2.32 0.00
C ASN A 68 -12.46 -3.30 -0.48
N LYS A 69 -12.56 -3.57 -1.78
CA LYS A 69 -13.58 -4.49 -2.35
C LYS A 69 -13.24 -5.96 -2.15
N LEU A 70 -11.96 -6.33 -2.21
CA LEU A 70 -11.54 -7.73 -2.06
C LEU A 70 -11.77 -8.25 -0.62
N PRO A 71 -12.24 -9.49 -0.45
CA PRO A 71 -12.11 -10.23 0.81
C PRO A 71 -10.65 -10.31 1.24
N ILE A 72 -10.38 -10.37 2.54
CA ILE A 72 -8.99 -10.39 3.05
C ILE A 72 -8.23 -11.64 2.61
N GLU A 73 -8.94 -12.73 2.39
CA GLU A 73 -8.43 -14.02 1.91
C GLU A 73 -7.96 -13.97 0.46
N ASP A 74 -8.56 -13.08 -0.34
CA ASP A 74 -8.22 -12.87 -1.77
C ASP A 74 -7.13 -11.80 -1.96
N ILE A 75 -6.73 -11.11 -0.89
CA ILE A 75 -5.64 -10.15 -0.95
C ILE A 75 -4.31 -10.91 -0.89
N ASN A 76 -3.52 -10.80 -1.96
CA ASN A 76 -2.13 -11.26 -2.00
C ASN A 76 -1.13 -10.09 -2.01
N TYR A 77 0.15 -10.38 -1.77
CA TYR A 77 1.20 -9.35 -1.65
C TYR A 77 1.40 -8.54 -2.94
N ILE A 78 1.11 -9.13 -4.11
CA ILE A 78 1.18 -8.47 -5.42
C ILE A 78 0.25 -7.25 -5.48
N HIS A 79 -0.92 -7.30 -4.83
CA HIS A 79 -1.81 -6.13 -4.78
C HIS A 79 -1.23 -4.97 -3.96
N LEU A 80 -0.33 -5.27 -3.02
CA LEU A 80 0.33 -4.27 -2.17
C LEU A 80 1.64 -3.76 -2.77
N SER A 81 2.21 -4.43 -3.78
CA SER A 81 3.55 -4.09 -4.26
C SER A 81 3.66 -2.68 -4.84
N PRO A 82 2.68 -2.12 -5.61
CA PRO A 82 2.78 -0.72 -6.05
C PRO A 82 2.88 0.25 -4.88
N LEU A 83 2.07 -0.01 -3.84
CA LEU A 83 2.06 0.79 -2.63
C LEU A 83 3.37 0.66 -1.84
N HIS A 84 3.93 -0.54 -1.78
CA HIS A 84 5.21 -0.79 -1.13
C HIS A 84 6.33 0.01 -1.78
N TYR A 85 6.49 -0.11 -3.10
CA TYR A 85 7.54 0.58 -3.85
C TYR A 85 7.38 2.10 -3.81
N ILE A 86 6.16 2.62 -3.92
CA ILE A 86 5.96 4.07 -3.81
C ILE A 86 6.30 4.58 -2.40
N THR A 87 5.99 3.83 -1.36
CA THR A 87 6.26 4.22 0.03
C THR A 87 7.76 4.16 0.34
N ASP A 88 8.47 3.18 -0.23
CA ASP A 88 9.91 3.01 -0.03
C ASP A 88 10.70 4.24 -0.49
N GLN A 89 10.49 4.65 -1.73
CA GLN A 89 11.19 5.78 -2.34
C GLN A 89 10.66 7.16 -1.93
N SER A 90 9.54 7.21 -1.20
CA SER A 90 8.92 8.48 -0.81
C SER A 90 9.72 9.22 0.26
N SER A 91 9.81 10.56 0.12
CA SER A 91 10.23 11.47 1.20
C SER A 91 9.26 11.41 2.39
N PHE A 92 9.65 12.02 3.51
CA PHE A 92 8.77 12.07 4.69
C PHE A 92 7.47 12.84 4.41
N GLU A 93 7.53 13.94 3.67
CA GLU A 93 6.37 14.74 3.23
C GLU A 93 5.48 13.91 2.29
N GLN A 94 6.08 13.17 1.36
CA GLN A 94 5.36 12.28 0.46
C GLN A 94 4.65 11.14 1.22
N ARG A 95 5.28 10.58 2.26
CA ARG A 95 4.66 9.59 3.17
C ARG A 95 3.49 10.19 3.96
N LYS A 96 3.57 11.46 4.35
CA LYS A 96 2.43 12.16 4.95
C LYS A 96 1.26 12.27 3.96
N ILE A 97 1.51 12.61 2.70
CA ILE A 97 0.48 12.64 1.64
C ILE A 97 -0.16 11.26 1.46
N LEU A 98 0.64 10.19 1.45
CA LEU A 98 0.13 8.81 1.39
C LEU A 98 -0.78 8.48 2.59
N ALA A 99 -0.41 8.90 3.80
CA ALA A 99 -1.25 8.73 4.98
C ALA A 99 -2.58 9.49 4.86
N GLU A 100 -2.55 10.73 4.35
CA GLU A 100 -3.74 11.57 4.10
C GLU A 100 -4.66 10.98 3.03
N LYS A 101 -4.12 10.22 2.06
CA LYS A 101 -4.92 9.43 1.10
C LYS A 101 -5.64 8.23 1.73
N GLY A 102 -5.41 7.93 3.00
CA GLY A 102 -6.14 6.87 3.72
C GLY A 102 -5.45 5.51 3.73
N ILE A 103 -4.17 5.45 3.35
CA ILE A 103 -3.39 4.20 3.35
C ILE A 103 -3.35 3.53 4.73
N LEU A 104 -3.34 4.29 5.84
CA LEU A 104 -3.34 3.69 7.19
C LEU A 104 -4.56 2.81 7.45
N LYS A 105 -5.75 3.24 7.01
CA LYS A 105 -6.98 2.45 7.13
C LYS A 105 -6.90 1.16 6.31
N LEU A 106 -6.31 1.25 5.13
CA LEU A 106 -6.09 0.12 4.24
C LEU A 106 -5.15 -0.91 4.87
N ILE A 107 -4.01 -0.45 5.39
CA ILE A 107 -3.03 -1.33 6.02
C ILE A 107 -3.59 -2.00 7.27
N LYS A 108 -4.41 -1.30 8.06
CA LYS A 108 -5.10 -1.92 9.20
C LYS A 108 -5.97 -3.12 8.80
N LYS A 109 -6.61 -3.08 7.62
CA LYS A 109 -7.37 -4.22 7.07
C LYS A 109 -6.43 -5.37 6.71
N THR A 110 -5.30 -5.08 6.05
CA THR A 110 -4.38 -6.13 5.60
C THR A 110 -3.62 -6.81 6.75
N LEU A 111 -3.52 -6.17 7.91
CA LEU A 111 -3.02 -6.79 9.14
C LEU A 111 -3.89 -7.96 9.67
N ASP A 112 -5.12 -8.14 9.16
CA ASP A 112 -5.95 -9.32 9.48
C ASP A 112 -5.63 -10.55 8.62
N SER A 113 -4.74 -10.41 7.63
CA SER A 113 -4.39 -11.50 6.72
C SER A 113 -3.69 -12.65 7.45
N GLN A 114 -3.97 -13.87 7.02
CA GLN A 114 -3.19 -15.05 7.41
C GLN A 114 -2.00 -15.28 6.46
N ASN A 115 -1.92 -14.51 5.36
CA ASN A 115 -0.82 -14.60 4.40
C ASN A 115 0.37 -13.77 4.91
N GLU A 116 1.45 -14.48 5.24
CA GLU A 116 2.66 -13.88 5.80
C GLU A 116 3.31 -12.83 4.89
N ASN A 117 3.24 -12.99 3.57
CA ASN A 117 3.78 -12.01 2.63
C ASN A 117 2.94 -10.72 2.63
N VAL A 118 1.61 -10.84 2.76
CA VAL A 118 0.71 -9.68 2.91
C VAL A 118 1.03 -8.93 4.20
N LEU A 119 1.22 -9.66 5.30
CA LEU A 119 1.60 -9.07 6.58
C LEU A 119 2.94 -8.35 6.50
N ASN A 120 3.96 -9.00 5.92
CA ASN A 120 5.29 -8.41 5.74
C ASN A 120 5.25 -7.11 4.92
N TYR A 121 4.57 -7.09 3.78
CA TYR A 121 4.43 -5.87 2.98
C TYR A 121 3.68 -4.77 3.75
N SER A 122 2.62 -5.17 4.46
CA SER A 122 1.79 -4.26 5.24
C SER A 122 2.56 -3.60 6.39
N THR A 123 3.33 -4.38 7.15
CA THR A 123 4.14 -3.86 8.26
C THR A 123 5.28 -2.98 7.78
N GLN A 124 5.91 -3.31 6.65
CA GLN A 124 6.94 -2.46 6.05
C GLN A 124 6.39 -1.11 5.58
N ILE A 125 5.22 -1.10 4.90
CA ILE A 125 4.54 0.15 4.52
C ILE A 125 4.22 0.95 5.78
N LEU A 126 3.60 0.32 6.79
CA LEU A 126 3.21 0.99 8.03
C LEU A 126 4.40 1.60 8.76
N MET A 127 5.49 0.84 8.91
CA MET A 127 6.72 1.28 9.57
C MET A 127 7.28 2.53 8.89
N LYS A 128 7.34 2.56 7.55
CA LYS A 128 7.85 3.71 6.80
C LYS A 128 6.98 4.95 6.98
N ILE A 129 5.66 4.78 6.96
CA ILE A 129 4.71 5.89 7.21
C ILE A 129 4.85 6.43 8.63
N ILE A 130 4.88 5.54 9.64
CA ILE A 130 5.06 5.92 11.05
C ILE A 130 6.37 6.68 11.22
N TYR A 131 7.47 6.11 10.72
CA TYR A 131 8.78 6.73 10.82
C TYR A 131 8.80 8.11 10.15
N GLY A 132 8.33 8.23 8.91
CA GLY A 132 8.30 9.52 8.20
C GLY A 132 7.46 10.58 8.89
N ILE A 133 6.29 10.22 9.44
CA ILE A 133 5.45 11.17 10.18
C ILE A 133 6.09 11.55 11.54
N GLY A 134 6.79 10.62 12.18
CA GLY A 134 7.55 10.90 13.40
C GLY A 134 8.68 11.89 13.16
N GLU A 135 9.46 11.68 12.09
CA GLU A 135 10.55 12.59 11.70
C GLU A 135 10.04 14.00 11.41
N LEU A 136 8.88 14.14 10.75
CA LEU A 136 8.27 15.44 10.47
C LEU A 136 7.77 16.17 11.73
N GLU A 137 7.39 15.44 12.78
CA GLU A 137 6.98 16.05 14.05
C GLU A 137 8.19 16.65 14.80
N GLY A 138 9.35 16.01 14.65
CA GLY A 138 10.64 16.43 15.18
C GLY A 138 11.08 15.65 16.42
N GLU A 139 12.39 15.67 16.67
CA GLU A 139 13.02 14.93 17.75
C GLU A 139 12.45 15.27 19.14
N GLY A 140 12.32 14.26 20.00
CA GLY A 140 11.82 14.40 21.37
C GLY A 140 10.31 14.57 21.50
N LYS A 141 9.57 14.64 20.38
CA LYS A 141 8.10 14.69 20.39
C LYS A 141 7.49 13.31 20.14
N PRO A 142 6.32 13.02 20.74
CA PRO A 142 5.61 11.77 20.48
C PRO A 142 5.09 11.73 19.03
N ASN A 143 5.17 10.55 18.41
CA ASN A 143 4.64 10.37 17.06
C ASN A 143 3.12 10.67 17.01
N PRO A 144 2.64 11.55 16.12
CA PRO A 144 1.23 11.90 16.01
C PRO A 144 0.30 10.70 15.77
N LEU A 145 0.80 9.64 15.12
CA LEU A 145 0.01 8.43 14.84
C LEU A 145 -0.19 7.54 16.06
N LEU A 146 0.59 7.69 17.13
CA LEU A 146 0.51 6.79 18.30
C LEU A 146 -0.91 6.73 18.87
N LYS A 147 -1.50 7.89 19.19
CA LYS A 147 -2.86 7.96 19.75
C LYS A 147 -3.92 7.44 18.78
N VAL A 148 -3.71 7.63 17.48
CA VAL A 148 -4.63 7.15 16.45
C VAL A 148 -4.61 5.62 16.42
N MET A 149 -3.42 5.03 16.40
CA MET A 149 -3.19 3.58 16.34
C MET A 149 -3.58 2.85 17.63
N GLU A 150 -3.43 3.50 18.78
CA GLU A 150 -3.95 2.99 20.06
C GLU A 150 -5.47 2.97 20.04
N LYS A 151 -6.10 4.08 19.66
CA LYS A 151 -7.56 4.23 19.65
C LYS A 151 -8.24 3.29 18.65
N ASP A 152 -7.65 3.10 17.47
CA ASP A 152 -8.23 2.27 16.42
C ASP A 152 -7.82 0.79 16.50
N GLY A 153 -6.97 0.42 17.46
CA GLY A 153 -6.52 -0.96 17.68
C GLY A 153 -5.40 -1.44 16.75
N THR A 154 -4.88 -0.60 15.84
CA THR A 154 -3.77 -0.96 14.96
C THR A 154 -2.53 -1.38 15.76
N LEU A 155 -2.21 -0.67 16.84
CA LEU A 155 -1.07 -1.02 17.69
C LEU A 155 -1.22 -2.41 18.33
N THR A 156 -2.45 -2.76 18.75
CA THR A 156 -2.75 -4.07 19.33
C THR A 156 -2.51 -5.18 18.32
N LYS A 157 -2.98 -5.02 17.07
CA LYS A 157 -2.76 -5.99 16.00
C LYS A 157 -1.28 -6.23 15.69
N ILE A 158 -0.47 -5.17 15.67
CA ILE A 158 0.98 -5.29 15.45
C ILE A 158 1.61 -6.14 16.57
N ILE A 159 1.25 -5.88 17.83
CA ILE A 159 1.76 -6.64 18.98
C ILE A 159 1.34 -8.12 18.90
N GLU A 160 0.09 -8.39 18.53
CA GLU A 160 -0.42 -9.75 18.32
C GLU A 160 0.34 -10.49 17.21
N PHE A 161 0.59 -9.82 16.08
CA PHE A 161 1.40 -10.34 14.98
C PHE A 161 2.81 -10.73 15.45
N PHE A 162 3.53 -9.84 16.14
CA PHE A 162 4.87 -10.12 16.65
C PHE A 162 4.91 -11.29 17.63
N ARG A 163 3.84 -11.49 18.41
CA ARG A 163 3.72 -12.61 19.37
C ARG A 163 3.25 -13.92 18.73
N ASN A 164 2.79 -13.91 17.49
CA ASN A 164 2.20 -15.09 16.85
C ASN A 164 3.28 -15.98 16.23
N ASP A 165 3.67 -17.07 16.90
CA ASP A 165 4.73 -17.99 16.47
C ASP A 165 4.45 -18.78 15.18
N LYS A 166 3.27 -18.61 14.57
CA LYS A 166 2.98 -19.18 13.25
C LYS A 166 3.77 -18.49 12.13
N TYR A 167 4.14 -17.22 12.31
CA TYR A 167 4.88 -16.45 11.32
C TYR A 167 6.39 -16.56 11.56
N LYS A 168 7.14 -16.79 10.49
CA LYS A 168 8.59 -17.02 10.50
C LYS A 168 9.38 -15.72 10.28
N ASN A 169 8.84 -14.82 9.46
CA ASN A 169 9.38 -13.52 9.10
C ASN A 169 8.70 -12.45 9.99
N LYS A 170 9.23 -12.28 11.20
CA LYS A 170 8.82 -11.23 12.16
C LYS A 170 9.89 -10.16 12.26
#